data_AF-A0A7C3TWH6-F1
#
_entry.id   AF-A0A7C3TWH6-F1
#
_cell.length_a   1.000
_cell.length_b   1.000
_cell.length_c   1.000
_cell.angle_alpha   90.00
_cell.angle_beta   90.00
_cell.angle_gamma   90.00
#
_symmetry.space_group_name_H-M   'P 1'
#
loop_
_entity.id
_entity.type
_entity.pdbx_description
1 polymer ?
#
loop_
_entity_poly.entity_id
_entity_poly.type
_entity_poly.pdbx_seq_one_letter_code
_entity_poly.pdbx_strand_id
1 'polypeptide(L)'
;MINPKEKKKISFRAIGGKAKAVYWHLGVRKALEEYGFKFTQGFGETKEEGYPYISQLIGTSAGSFFCVITAAGYSVDSIIESFKGNESGFPTFSKDKLFYKNKFNLGDYLRRLTFLLSLRQGTDYEKKGIIKNILSLIRNAKNLKIMDFLSVNQRYSTKGIEDYISSELLKGNDSFDKLKADLFLRGVNLDYGKSIYFGKKEVQGLEIITDIPVSKAAAASMALPTVYAPVEIEKDDRKQYFIDGDISNSFSLDVEMATNCDLCFVSSIQLPYRTNGEFNTFVDLGMPYQISQAMAI
;
A
#
# COMPACT_ATOMS: atom_id res chain seq x y z
N MET A 1 23.66 27.95 0.02
CA MET A 1 22.44 27.46 0.69
C MET A 1 21.51 26.96 -0.42
N ILE A 2 21.00 25.73 -0.36
CA ILE A 2 20.13 25.19 -1.43
C ILE A 2 18.76 25.87 -1.31
N ASN A 3 18.26 26.51 -2.37
CA ASN A 3 16.90 27.05 -2.41
C ASN A 3 15.92 25.98 -2.93
N PRO A 4 15.03 25.43 -2.09
CA PRO A 4 14.11 24.38 -2.51
C PRO A 4 13.08 24.83 -3.56
N LYS A 5 12.78 26.14 -3.63
CA LYS A 5 11.76 26.70 -4.53
C LYS A 5 12.25 26.89 -5.98
N GLU A 6 13.56 26.79 -6.22
CA GLU A 6 14.16 26.89 -7.56
C GLU A 6 14.23 25.54 -8.28
N LYS A 7 13.82 24.45 -7.61
CA LYS A 7 13.85 23.09 -8.16
C LYS A 7 12.70 22.90 -9.14
N LYS A 8 12.98 22.23 -10.27
CA LYS A 8 12.01 22.08 -11.37
C LYS A 8 11.23 20.79 -11.26
N LYS A 9 11.90 19.70 -10.86
CA LYS A 9 11.28 18.38 -10.71
C LYS A 9 11.22 17.98 -9.25
N ILE A 10 10.09 18.27 -8.62
CA ILE A 10 9.88 18.02 -7.19
C ILE A 10 8.93 16.84 -7.02
N SER A 11 9.33 15.89 -6.18
CA SER A 11 8.52 14.73 -5.82
C SER A 11 8.12 14.74 -4.35
N PHE A 12 7.03 14.05 -4.06
CA PHE A 12 6.59 13.75 -2.71
C PHE A 12 6.35 12.25 -2.55
N ARG A 13 7.05 11.67 -1.59
CA ARG A 13 6.94 10.25 -1.24
C ARG A 13 6.20 10.08 0.07
N ALA A 14 5.05 9.42 0.00
CA ALA A 14 4.23 9.04 1.13
C ALA A 14 4.46 7.55 1.46
N ILE A 15 5.11 7.30 2.60
CA ILE A 15 5.35 5.95 3.13
C ILE A 15 4.15 5.52 3.95
N GLY A 16 3.79 4.25 3.91
CA GLY A 16 2.64 3.78 4.67
C GLY A 16 2.88 3.69 6.18
N GLY A 17 1.99 2.96 6.84
CA GLY A 17 1.87 2.97 8.30
C GLY A 17 0.44 3.02 8.81
N LYS A 18 -0.48 2.33 8.11
CA LYS A 18 -1.92 2.25 8.43
C LYS A 18 -2.62 3.63 8.35
N ALA A 19 -3.85 3.72 8.86
CA ALA A 19 -4.67 4.93 8.78
C ALA A 19 -3.98 6.20 9.34
N LYS A 20 -3.16 6.08 10.39
CA LYS A 20 -2.42 7.20 10.98
C LYS A 20 -1.46 7.89 9.99
N ALA A 21 -0.93 7.17 9.01
CA ALA A 21 -0.03 7.74 8.01
C ALA A 21 -0.75 8.75 7.12
N VAL A 22 -2.02 8.50 6.76
CA VAL A 22 -2.82 9.43 5.95
C VAL A 22 -2.92 10.79 6.64
N TYR A 23 -3.30 10.83 7.92
CA TYR A 23 -3.39 12.08 8.69
C TYR A 23 -2.05 12.80 8.78
N TRP A 24 -0.97 12.06 8.96
CA TRP A 24 0.37 12.63 8.99
C TRP A 24 0.72 13.32 7.66
N HIS A 25 0.52 12.62 6.54
CA HIS A 25 0.79 13.19 5.21
C HIS A 25 -0.08 14.42 4.90
N LEU A 26 -1.34 14.44 5.36
CA LEU A 26 -2.20 15.62 5.23
C LEU A 26 -1.62 16.82 5.99
N GLY A 27 -1.09 16.60 7.19
CA GLY A 27 -0.37 17.64 7.95
C GLY A 27 0.87 18.14 7.23
N VAL A 28 1.70 17.23 6.71
CA VAL A 28 2.90 17.60 5.93
C VAL A 28 2.53 18.37 4.66
N ARG A 29 1.49 17.92 3.94
CA ARG A 29 0.97 18.64 2.77
C ARG A 29 0.57 20.07 3.12
N LYS A 30 -0.20 20.25 4.20
CA LYS A 30 -0.63 21.58 4.65
C LYS A 30 0.57 22.48 4.98
N ALA A 31 1.57 21.95 5.69
CA ALA A 31 2.79 22.70 6.00
C ALA A 31 3.60 23.09 4.74
N LEU A 32 3.71 22.19 3.76
CA LEU A 32 4.38 22.49 2.48
C LEU A 32 3.62 23.54 1.67
N GLU A 33 2.28 23.47 1.66
CA GLU A 33 1.41 24.44 1.01
C GLU A 33 1.52 25.84 1.67
N GLU A 34 1.57 25.90 3.00
CA GLU A 34 1.82 27.14 3.76
C GLU A 34 3.22 27.71 3.51
N TYR A 35 4.23 26.85 3.33
CA TYR A 35 5.58 27.26 2.96
C TYR A 35 5.67 27.80 1.52
N GLY A 36 4.67 27.51 0.67
CA GLY A 36 4.54 28.03 -0.69
C GLY A 36 4.75 27.02 -1.81
N PHE A 37 4.81 25.72 -1.51
CA PHE A 37 4.69 24.67 -2.52
C PHE A 37 3.23 24.45 -2.93
N LYS A 38 3.00 23.85 -4.09
CA LYS A 38 1.66 23.42 -4.52
C LYS A 38 1.72 21.98 -5.00
N PHE A 39 0.74 21.17 -4.62
CA PHE A 39 0.61 19.82 -5.17
C PHE A 39 -0.12 19.88 -6.50
N THR A 40 0.44 19.22 -7.51
CA THR A 40 -0.26 19.00 -8.77
C THR A 40 -1.45 18.10 -8.54
N GLN A 41 -2.62 18.52 -9.01
CA GLN A 41 -3.87 17.86 -8.66
C GLN A 41 -4.96 18.08 -9.71
N GLY A 42 -5.92 17.16 -9.77
CA GLY A 42 -7.03 17.13 -10.71
C GLY A 42 -6.70 16.35 -11.99
N PHE A 43 -7.61 16.47 -12.96
CA PHE A 43 -7.59 15.67 -14.20
C PHE A 43 -7.32 16.53 -15.44
N GLY A 44 -6.78 15.92 -16.50
CA GLY A 44 -6.51 16.56 -17.78
C GLY A 44 -5.08 17.09 -17.92
N GLU A 45 -4.89 18.16 -18.70
CA GLU A 45 -3.56 18.72 -18.95
C GLU A 45 -3.04 19.58 -17.80
N THR A 46 -1.73 19.49 -17.59
CA THR A 46 -1.00 20.23 -16.58
C THR A 46 -0.66 21.63 -17.10
N LYS A 47 -1.23 22.66 -16.45
CA LYS A 47 -0.85 24.07 -16.64
C LYS A 47 -0.28 24.56 -15.31
N GLU A 48 1.02 24.36 -15.14
CA GLU A 48 1.77 24.76 -13.95
C GLU A 48 2.57 26.02 -14.26
N GLU A 49 2.11 27.17 -13.78
CA GLU A 49 2.83 28.45 -13.91
C GLU A 49 2.93 29.13 -12.54
N GLY A 50 4.12 29.66 -12.22
CA GLY A 50 4.30 30.59 -11.09
C GLY A 50 4.46 30.00 -9.68
N TYR A 51 4.50 28.67 -9.50
CA TYR A 51 4.76 28.03 -8.19
C TYR A 51 5.73 26.85 -8.31
N PRO A 52 6.47 26.50 -7.24
CA PRO A 52 7.19 25.23 -7.17
C PRO A 52 6.18 24.10 -6.95
N TYR A 53 5.83 23.41 -8.04
CA TYR A 53 4.87 22.32 -8.03
C TYR A 53 5.51 21.00 -7.66
N ILE A 54 4.86 20.30 -6.74
CA ILE A 54 5.11 18.90 -6.41
C ILE A 54 4.24 18.08 -7.38
N SER A 55 4.85 17.71 -8.51
CA SER A 55 4.14 17.07 -9.62
C SER A 55 4.27 15.57 -9.64
N GLN A 56 5.28 15.00 -8.99
CA GLN A 56 5.46 13.56 -8.89
C GLN A 56 5.07 13.05 -7.50
N LEU A 57 4.11 12.13 -7.44
CA LEU A 57 3.57 11.57 -6.19
C LEU A 57 3.87 10.09 -6.13
N ILE A 58 4.61 9.65 -5.11
CA ILE A 58 4.97 8.25 -4.90
C ILE A 58 4.33 7.77 -3.61
N GLY A 59 3.42 6.81 -3.69
CA GLY A 59 2.68 6.30 -2.55
C GLY A 59 2.86 4.81 -2.32
N THR A 60 3.04 4.41 -1.06
CA THR A 60 3.07 3.00 -0.62
C THR A 60 2.03 2.78 0.48
N SER A 61 1.24 1.70 0.42
CA SER A 61 0.16 1.40 1.39
C SER A 61 -0.78 2.59 1.61
N ALA A 62 -1.00 3.01 2.86
CA ALA A 62 -1.75 4.21 3.23
C ALA A 62 -1.24 5.50 2.54
N GLY A 63 0.05 5.56 2.20
CA GLY A 63 0.62 6.63 1.38
C GLY A 63 0.08 6.62 -0.05
N SER A 64 -0.23 5.46 -0.64
CA SER A 64 -0.92 5.38 -1.94
C SER A 64 -2.30 6.00 -1.87
N PHE A 65 -3.06 5.75 -0.81
CA PHE A 65 -4.36 6.39 -0.63
C PHE A 65 -4.22 7.92 -0.55
N PHE A 66 -3.27 8.43 0.24
CA PHE A 66 -2.97 9.86 0.31
C PHE A 66 -2.58 10.46 -1.05
N CYS A 67 -1.72 9.77 -1.82
CA CYS A 67 -1.30 10.24 -3.14
C CYS A 67 -2.47 10.24 -4.13
N VAL A 68 -3.37 9.24 -4.08
CA VAL A 68 -4.57 9.18 -4.94
C VAL A 68 -5.53 10.34 -4.62
N ILE A 69 -5.86 10.57 -3.36
CA ILE A 69 -6.79 11.67 -3.00
C ILE A 69 -6.18 13.05 -3.29
N THR A 70 -4.87 13.18 -3.16
CA THR A 70 -4.14 14.41 -3.53
C THR A 70 -4.13 14.61 -5.04
N ALA A 71 -3.77 13.58 -5.82
CA ALA A 71 -3.79 13.63 -7.28
C ALA A 71 -5.20 13.89 -7.83
N ALA A 72 -6.25 13.38 -7.17
CA ALA A 72 -7.64 13.62 -7.55
C ALA A 72 -8.13 15.06 -7.27
N GLY A 73 -7.39 15.87 -6.51
CA GLY A 73 -7.75 17.27 -6.24
C GLY A 73 -8.58 17.52 -5.00
N TYR A 74 -8.64 16.58 -4.06
CA TYR A 74 -9.32 16.82 -2.79
C TYR A 74 -8.48 17.72 -1.89
N SER A 75 -9.12 18.76 -1.34
CA SER A 75 -8.48 19.67 -0.38
C SER A 75 -8.32 19.01 0.98
N VAL A 76 -7.25 19.40 1.70
CA VAL A 76 -6.98 18.89 3.05
C VAL A 76 -8.17 19.12 3.99
N ASP A 77 -8.77 20.30 3.92
CA ASP A 77 -9.91 20.64 4.79
C ASP A 77 -11.14 19.78 4.47
N SER A 78 -11.45 19.52 3.19
CA SER A 78 -12.57 18.63 2.83
C SER A 78 -12.37 17.21 3.36
N ILE A 79 -11.15 16.69 3.27
CA ILE A 79 -10.82 15.34 3.76
C ILE A 79 -10.99 15.28 5.28
N ILE A 80 -10.49 16.29 6.01
CA ILE A 80 -10.60 16.36 7.47
C ILE A 80 -12.08 16.45 7.90
N GLU A 81 -12.89 17.28 7.25
CA GLU A 81 -14.32 17.40 7.57
C GLU A 81 -15.07 16.09 7.32
N SER A 82 -14.80 15.40 6.22
CA SER A 82 -15.35 14.05 5.97
C SER A 82 -14.95 13.05 7.04
N PHE A 83 -13.70 13.07 7.50
CA PHE A 83 -13.21 12.20 8.58
C PHE A 83 -13.81 12.52 9.95
N LYS A 84 -14.29 13.75 10.18
CA LYS A 84 -15.08 14.11 11.36
C LYS A 84 -16.55 13.67 11.25
N GLY A 85 -16.98 13.21 10.08
CA GLY A 85 -18.37 12.84 9.78
C GLY A 85 -19.24 14.00 9.29
N ASN A 86 -18.64 15.14 8.95
CA ASN A 86 -19.35 16.29 8.42
C ASN A 86 -19.49 16.19 6.89
N GLU A 87 -20.54 16.80 6.34
CA GLU A 87 -20.69 16.93 4.89
C GLU A 87 -19.53 17.75 4.30
N SER A 88 -18.94 17.25 3.23
CA SER A 88 -17.83 17.91 2.54
C SER A 88 -17.76 17.46 1.08
N GLY A 89 -16.88 18.08 0.30
CA GLY A 89 -16.60 17.63 -1.08
C GLY A 89 -15.88 16.28 -1.17
N PHE A 90 -15.44 15.69 -0.05
CA PHE A 90 -14.76 14.40 0.00
C PHE A 90 -15.76 13.26 0.31
N PRO A 91 -15.83 12.21 -0.53
CA PRO A 91 -16.80 11.12 -0.36
C PRO A 91 -16.68 10.43 0.99
N THR A 92 -17.82 10.19 1.64
CA THR A 92 -17.88 9.60 2.97
C THR A 92 -17.27 8.20 3.00
N PHE A 93 -16.41 7.96 3.97
CA PHE A 93 -15.68 6.71 4.12
C PHE A 93 -16.48 5.72 4.98
N SER A 94 -17.24 4.81 4.36
CA SER A 94 -17.98 3.78 5.11
C SER A 94 -17.13 2.53 5.33
N LYS A 95 -16.90 2.18 6.61
CA LYS A 95 -16.15 0.97 7.01
C LYS A 95 -16.75 -0.32 6.43
N ASP A 96 -18.08 -0.36 6.28
CA ASP A 96 -18.79 -1.54 5.79
C ASP A 96 -18.45 -1.85 4.33
N LYS A 97 -18.03 -0.83 3.57
CA LYS A 97 -17.59 -0.96 2.18
C LYS A 97 -16.10 -1.33 2.05
N LEU A 98 -15.28 -1.32 3.10
CA LEU A 98 -13.86 -1.71 2.97
C LEU A 98 -13.61 -3.20 3.15
N PHE A 99 -14.43 -3.86 3.96
CA PHE A 99 -14.19 -5.23 4.42
C PHE A 99 -15.11 -6.21 3.72
N TYR A 100 -15.00 -6.29 2.39
CA TYR A 100 -15.66 -7.37 1.64
C TYR A 100 -15.04 -8.70 2.05
N LYS A 101 -15.86 -9.60 2.59
CA LYS A 101 -15.39 -10.95 2.95
C LYS A 101 -14.93 -11.66 1.68
N ASN A 102 -13.73 -12.24 1.75
CA ASN A 102 -13.26 -13.09 0.67
C ASN A 102 -14.13 -14.34 0.57
N LYS A 103 -14.34 -14.89 -0.64
CA LYS A 103 -15.11 -16.12 -0.81
C LYS A 103 -14.37 -17.26 -0.12
N PHE A 104 -14.97 -17.78 0.95
CA PHE A 104 -14.37 -18.88 1.70
C PHE A 104 -14.40 -20.16 0.86
N ASN A 105 -13.23 -20.62 0.42
CA ASN A 105 -13.09 -21.92 -0.24
C ASN A 105 -12.55 -22.95 0.76
N LEU A 106 -13.43 -23.84 1.22
CA LEU A 106 -13.09 -24.88 2.17
C LEU A 106 -11.97 -25.80 1.65
N GLY A 107 -11.95 -26.10 0.34
CA GLY A 107 -10.90 -26.93 -0.27
C GLY A 107 -9.53 -26.26 -0.19
N ASP A 108 -9.44 -24.98 -0.54
CA ASP A 108 -8.19 -24.21 -0.42
C ASP A 108 -7.76 -24.04 1.03
N TYR A 109 -8.71 -23.82 1.94
CA TYR A 109 -8.44 -23.70 3.37
C TYR A 109 -7.83 -24.98 3.96
N LEU A 110 -8.47 -26.14 3.71
CA LEU A 110 -7.96 -27.43 4.16
C LEU A 110 -6.61 -27.75 3.53
N ARG A 111 -6.41 -27.37 2.26
CA ARG A 111 -5.13 -27.51 1.55
C ARG A 111 -4.01 -26.70 2.21
N ARG A 112 -4.29 -25.45 2.59
CA ARG A 112 -3.30 -24.57 3.26
C ARG A 112 -2.95 -25.10 4.64
N LEU A 113 -3.93 -25.61 5.39
CA LEU A 113 -3.70 -26.24 6.69
C LEU A 113 -2.83 -27.51 6.57
N THR A 114 -3.11 -28.38 5.60
CA THR A 114 -2.28 -29.57 5.39
C THR A 114 -0.88 -29.23 4.94
N PHE A 115 -0.71 -28.20 4.11
CA PHE A 115 0.61 -27.67 3.75
C PHE A 115 1.40 -27.19 4.96
N LEU A 116 0.80 -26.39 5.83
CA LEU A 116 1.44 -25.89 7.05
C LEU A 116 1.87 -27.04 7.99
N LEU A 117 1.02 -28.06 8.12
CA LEU A 117 1.36 -29.26 8.87
C LEU A 117 2.51 -30.05 8.24
N SER A 118 2.53 -30.19 6.90
CA SER A 118 3.61 -30.85 6.19
C SER A 118 4.95 -30.12 6.38
N LEU A 119 4.94 -28.79 6.25
CA LEU A 119 6.11 -27.95 6.52
C LEU A 119 6.63 -28.13 7.95
N ARG A 120 5.74 -28.09 8.95
CA ARG A 120 6.13 -28.24 10.36
C ARG A 120 6.67 -29.63 10.69
N GLN A 121 6.24 -30.64 9.95
CA GLN A 121 6.73 -32.02 10.10
C GLN A 121 7.99 -32.28 9.25
N GLY A 122 8.45 -31.31 8.45
CA GLY A 122 9.59 -31.49 7.54
C GLY A 122 9.33 -32.50 6.43
N THR A 123 8.06 -32.74 6.08
CA THR A 123 7.66 -33.70 5.04
C THR A 123 7.31 -32.96 3.76
N ASP A 124 7.62 -33.57 2.61
CA ASP A 124 7.17 -33.05 1.32
C ASP A 124 5.64 -32.95 1.25
N TYR A 125 5.18 -31.82 0.74
CA TYR A 125 3.76 -31.59 0.55
C TYR A 125 3.32 -32.14 -0.81
N GLU A 126 2.46 -33.15 -0.78
CA GLU A 126 1.74 -33.62 -1.96
C GLU A 126 0.36 -32.98 -2.06
N LYS A 127 0.00 -32.53 -3.27
CA LYS A 127 -1.33 -31.97 -3.54
C LYS A 127 -2.38 -33.08 -3.47
N LYS A 128 -3.11 -33.13 -2.35
CA LYS A 128 -4.14 -34.15 -2.07
C LYS A 128 -5.55 -33.63 -2.36
N GLY A 129 -6.45 -34.54 -2.72
CA GLY A 129 -7.88 -34.25 -2.79
C GLY A 129 -8.49 -33.93 -1.42
N ILE A 130 -9.67 -33.31 -1.41
CA ILE A 130 -10.32 -32.79 -0.19
C ILE A 130 -10.46 -33.85 0.90
N ILE A 131 -10.92 -35.06 0.56
CA ILE A 131 -11.10 -36.18 1.51
C ILE A 131 -9.76 -36.55 2.18
N LYS A 132 -8.69 -36.67 1.39
CA LYS A 132 -7.34 -36.99 1.89
C LYS A 132 -6.79 -35.85 2.76
N ASN A 133 -7.11 -34.60 2.46
CA ASN A 133 -6.73 -33.46 3.31
C ASN A 133 -7.43 -33.53 4.67
N ILE A 134 -8.73 -33.81 4.70
CA ILE A 134 -9.50 -33.98 5.94
C ILE A 134 -8.92 -35.12 6.79
N LEU A 135 -8.68 -36.29 6.19
CA LEU A 135 -8.09 -37.44 6.88
C LEU A 135 -6.70 -37.10 7.46
N SER A 136 -5.87 -36.35 6.72
CA SER A 136 -4.57 -35.90 7.19
C SER A 136 -4.69 -34.94 8.38
N LEU A 137 -5.67 -34.03 8.38
CA LEU A 137 -5.91 -33.10 9.48
C LEU A 137 -6.40 -33.82 10.73
N ILE A 138 -7.33 -34.78 10.58
CA ILE A 138 -7.81 -35.60 11.70
C ILE A 138 -6.66 -36.41 12.31
N ARG A 139 -5.85 -37.07 11.47
CA ARG A 139 -4.69 -37.85 11.94
C ARG A 139 -3.67 -36.99 12.69
N ASN A 140 -3.49 -35.75 12.25
CA ASN A 140 -2.52 -34.82 12.81
C ASN A 140 -3.16 -33.77 13.74
N ALA A 141 -4.37 -34.02 14.26
CA ALA A 141 -5.13 -33.03 15.03
C ALA A 141 -4.37 -32.54 16.27
N LYS A 142 -3.57 -33.41 16.91
CA LYS A 142 -2.72 -33.07 18.06
C LYS A 142 -1.62 -32.05 17.74
N ASN A 143 -1.24 -31.91 16.47
CA ASN A 143 -0.18 -31.02 16.02
C ASN A 143 -0.70 -29.64 15.60
N LEU A 144 -2.02 -29.49 15.42
CA LEU A 144 -2.67 -28.23 15.05
C LEU A 144 -2.76 -27.31 16.26
N LYS A 145 -2.27 -26.08 16.09
CA LYS A 145 -2.43 -25.00 17.06
C LYS A 145 -3.59 -24.10 16.64
N ILE A 146 -4.20 -23.42 17.61
CA ILE A 146 -5.26 -22.42 17.35
C ILE A 146 -4.79 -21.35 16.37
N MET A 147 -3.50 -21.00 16.40
CA MET A 147 -2.93 -20.02 15.48
C MET A 147 -2.85 -20.51 14.04
N ASP A 148 -2.72 -21.81 13.80
CA ASP A 148 -2.61 -22.34 12.43
C ASP A 148 -3.89 -22.01 11.64
N PHE A 149 -5.06 -22.11 12.26
CA PHE A 149 -6.35 -21.79 11.67
C PHE A 149 -6.52 -20.29 11.36
N LEU A 150 -5.86 -19.42 12.13
CA LEU A 150 -5.90 -17.97 11.93
C LEU A 150 -4.92 -17.54 10.84
N SER A 151 -3.77 -18.21 10.73
CA SER A 151 -2.70 -17.85 9.79
C SER A 151 -2.96 -18.25 8.33
N VAL A 152 -3.81 -19.26 8.07
CA VAL A 152 -4.09 -19.72 6.69
C VAL A 152 -5.22 -18.97 5.97
N ASN A 153 -5.96 -18.09 6.66
CA ASN A 153 -7.10 -17.37 6.10
C ASN A 153 -6.86 -15.87 6.00
N GLN A 154 -6.94 -15.35 4.79
CA GLN A 154 -7.17 -13.93 4.53
C GLN A 154 -8.67 -13.69 4.45
N ARG A 155 -9.18 -12.97 5.45
CA ARG A 155 -10.63 -12.82 5.66
C ARG A 155 -11.27 -11.83 4.68
N TYR A 156 -10.50 -10.88 4.17
CA TYR A 156 -11.04 -9.76 3.40
C TYR A 156 -10.38 -9.66 2.03
N SER A 157 -11.13 -9.11 1.08
CA SER A 157 -10.65 -8.68 -0.23
C SER A 157 -10.49 -7.17 -0.23
N THR A 158 -9.53 -6.64 -1.00
CA THR A 158 -9.40 -5.20 -1.24
C THR A 158 -10.39 -4.69 -2.29
N LYS A 159 -11.32 -5.52 -2.80
CA LYS A 159 -12.30 -5.10 -3.81
C LYS A 159 -13.14 -3.90 -3.37
N GLY A 160 -13.48 -3.80 -2.10
CA GLY A 160 -14.20 -2.63 -1.58
C GLY A 160 -13.42 -1.33 -1.60
N ILE A 161 -12.12 -1.43 -1.38
CA ILE A 161 -11.19 -0.30 -1.53
C ILE A 161 -11.13 0.12 -3.00
N GLU A 162 -10.95 -0.85 -3.89
CA GLU A 162 -10.92 -0.63 -5.33
C GLU A 162 -12.21 0.07 -5.80
N ASP A 163 -13.37 -0.47 -5.42
CA ASP A 163 -14.67 0.09 -5.79
C ASP A 163 -14.83 1.52 -5.25
N TYR A 164 -14.49 1.77 -3.97
CA TYR A 164 -14.53 3.11 -3.38
C TYR A 164 -13.63 4.11 -4.12
N ILE A 165 -12.39 3.71 -4.45
CA ILE A 165 -11.46 4.59 -5.18
C ILE A 165 -12.00 4.87 -6.58
N SER A 166 -12.46 3.84 -7.28
CA SER A 166 -12.91 3.96 -8.67
C SER A 166 -14.20 4.80 -8.79
N SER A 167 -15.23 4.45 -8.01
CA SER A 167 -16.56 5.04 -8.15
C SER A 167 -16.71 6.36 -7.41
N GLU A 168 -16.21 6.46 -6.18
CA GLU A 168 -16.43 7.62 -5.32
C GLU A 168 -15.32 8.66 -5.47
N LEU A 169 -14.04 8.23 -5.38
CA LEU A 169 -12.91 9.17 -5.39
C LEU A 169 -12.57 9.67 -6.79
N LEU A 170 -12.45 8.76 -7.76
CA LEU A 170 -12.03 9.11 -9.13
C LEU A 170 -13.21 9.37 -10.07
N LYS A 171 -14.44 9.02 -9.67
CA LYS A 171 -15.68 9.34 -10.39
C LYS A 171 -15.62 8.97 -11.88
N GLY A 172 -15.07 7.79 -12.21
CA GLY A 172 -14.90 7.31 -13.58
C GLY A 172 -13.61 7.77 -14.30
N ASN A 173 -12.75 8.54 -13.63
CA ASN A 173 -11.42 8.92 -14.12
C ASN A 173 -10.31 7.99 -13.60
N ASP A 174 -10.60 6.69 -13.58
CA ASP A 174 -9.75 5.65 -13.00
C ASP A 174 -8.64 5.19 -13.96
N SER A 175 -7.74 6.12 -14.30
CA SER A 175 -6.56 5.87 -15.13
C SER A 175 -5.45 6.85 -14.76
N PHE A 176 -4.21 6.35 -14.73
CA PHE A 176 -3.03 7.16 -14.47
C PHE A 176 -2.84 8.27 -15.52
N ASP A 177 -3.25 8.03 -16.78
CA ASP A 177 -3.12 8.99 -17.87
C ASP A 177 -3.94 10.25 -17.67
N LYS A 178 -5.09 10.12 -16.99
CA LYS A 178 -6.04 11.19 -16.75
C LYS A 178 -5.60 12.14 -15.64
N LEU A 179 -4.71 11.72 -14.75
CA LEU A 179 -4.22 12.53 -13.64
C LEU A 179 -3.18 13.55 -14.14
N LYS A 180 -3.26 14.78 -13.63
CA LYS A 180 -2.24 15.80 -13.89
C LYS A 180 -0.90 15.47 -13.22
N ALA A 181 -0.98 14.90 -12.02
CA ALA A 181 0.18 14.47 -11.27
C ALA A 181 0.76 13.17 -11.85
N ASP A 182 2.08 13.07 -11.87
CA ASP A 182 2.81 11.86 -12.20
C ASP A 182 2.75 10.91 -10.99
N LEU A 183 1.70 10.10 -10.93
CA LEU A 183 1.40 9.20 -9.81
C LEU A 183 2.10 7.85 -9.98
N PHE A 184 2.86 7.45 -8.97
CA PHE A 184 3.44 6.12 -8.82
C PHE A 184 2.93 5.46 -7.55
N LEU A 185 2.35 4.28 -7.68
CA LEU A 185 1.94 3.45 -6.55
C LEU A 185 2.83 2.22 -6.47
N ARG A 186 3.22 1.78 -5.27
CA ARG A 186 4.15 0.66 -5.12
C ARG A 186 3.46 -0.56 -4.53
N GLY A 187 3.66 -1.73 -5.13
CA GLY A 187 3.29 -3.02 -4.57
C GLY A 187 4.48 -3.97 -4.50
N VAL A 188 4.32 -5.09 -3.78
CA VAL A 188 5.30 -6.19 -3.83
C VAL A 188 4.68 -7.35 -4.59
N ASN A 189 5.39 -7.83 -5.61
CA ASN A 189 5.04 -9.08 -6.28
C ASN A 189 5.34 -10.24 -5.31
N LEU A 190 4.31 -11.01 -4.98
CA LEU A 190 4.37 -12.06 -3.97
C LEU A 190 5.26 -13.24 -4.37
N ASP A 191 5.32 -13.57 -5.67
CA ASP A 191 5.99 -14.78 -6.15
C ASP A 191 7.52 -14.61 -6.22
N TYR A 192 8.00 -13.42 -6.57
CA TYR A 192 9.44 -13.13 -6.70
C TYR A 192 9.97 -12.21 -5.58
N GLY A 193 9.11 -11.69 -4.71
CA GLY A 193 9.48 -10.80 -3.60
C GLY A 193 10.02 -9.43 -4.03
N LYS A 194 9.74 -9.02 -5.27
CA LYS A 194 10.24 -7.75 -5.84
C LYS A 194 9.24 -6.61 -5.67
N SER A 195 9.77 -5.42 -5.44
CA SER A 195 8.99 -4.18 -5.50
C SER A 195 8.72 -3.80 -6.94
N ILE A 196 7.45 -3.58 -7.25
CA ILE A 196 6.99 -3.17 -8.58
C ILE A 196 6.20 -1.88 -8.41
N TYR A 197 6.38 -0.95 -9.35
CA TYR A 197 5.63 0.29 -9.39
C TYR A 197 4.47 0.19 -10.39
N PHE A 198 3.41 0.93 -10.12
CA PHE A 198 2.27 1.14 -10.99
C PHE A 198 2.24 2.60 -11.38
N GLY A 199 2.11 2.91 -12.66
CA GLY A 199 2.20 4.28 -13.13
C GLY A 199 1.69 4.46 -14.56
N LYS A 200 1.73 5.72 -15.01
CA LYS A 200 1.24 6.13 -16.33
C LYS A 200 2.01 5.51 -17.50
N LYS A 201 3.34 5.43 -17.38
CA LYS A 201 4.23 5.01 -18.47
C LYS A 201 5.45 4.31 -17.92
N GLU A 202 6.13 3.55 -18.78
CA GLU A 202 7.42 2.96 -18.44
C GLU A 202 8.48 4.04 -18.18
N VAL A 203 9.37 3.74 -17.23
CA VAL A 203 10.53 4.57 -16.90
C VAL A 203 11.75 3.66 -16.93
N GLN A 204 12.76 4.07 -17.69
CA GLN A 204 14.00 3.30 -17.80
C GLN A 204 14.64 3.10 -16.41
N GLY A 205 15.03 1.86 -16.11
CA GLY A 205 15.64 1.51 -14.81
C GLY A 205 14.63 1.22 -13.69
N LEU A 206 13.32 1.23 -13.97
CA LEU A 206 12.27 0.92 -13.00
C LEU A 206 11.36 -0.19 -13.53
N GLU A 207 11.08 -1.21 -12.70
CA GLU A 207 10.06 -2.22 -13.02
C GLU A 207 8.67 -1.62 -12.78
N ILE A 208 7.95 -1.30 -13.87
CA ILE A 208 6.62 -0.66 -13.83
C ILE A 208 5.57 -1.50 -14.56
N ILE A 209 4.37 -1.54 -13.99
CA ILE A 209 3.16 -2.01 -14.65
C ILE A 209 2.29 -0.80 -15.02
N THR A 210 2.06 -0.63 -16.31
CA THR A 210 1.19 0.38 -16.91
C THR A 210 -0.18 -0.22 -17.25
N ASP A 211 -1.09 0.60 -17.79
CA ASP A 211 -2.37 0.16 -18.36
C ASP A 211 -3.30 -0.57 -17.38
N ILE A 212 -3.17 -0.24 -16.09
CA ILE A 212 -4.07 -0.72 -15.04
C ILE A 212 -4.82 0.45 -14.38
N PRO A 213 -6.04 0.23 -13.86
CA PRO A 213 -6.75 1.25 -13.10
C PRO A 213 -5.97 1.69 -11.85
N VAL A 214 -6.06 2.97 -11.51
CA VAL A 214 -5.45 3.55 -10.30
C VAL A 214 -6.04 2.89 -9.05
N SER A 215 -7.34 2.61 -9.05
CA SER A 215 -8.03 1.90 -7.97
C SER A 215 -7.44 0.51 -7.71
N LYS A 216 -7.15 -0.25 -8.76
CA LYS A 216 -6.58 -1.60 -8.69
C LYS A 216 -5.13 -1.56 -8.19
N ALA A 217 -4.34 -0.61 -8.70
CA ALA A 217 -2.98 -0.36 -8.23
C ALA A 217 -2.95 0.03 -6.74
N ALA A 218 -3.84 0.92 -6.30
CA ALA A 218 -3.95 1.33 -4.91
C ALA A 218 -4.43 0.18 -4.01
N ALA A 219 -5.39 -0.63 -4.48
CA ALA A 219 -5.83 -1.84 -3.78
C ALA A 219 -4.69 -2.85 -3.60
N ALA A 220 -3.86 -3.06 -4.64
CA ALA A 220 -2.68 -3.91 -4.55
C ALA A 220 -1.66 -3.37 -3.52
N SER A 221 -1.37 -2.08 -3.59
CA SER A 221 -0.46 -1.40 -2.65
C SER A 221 -0.91 -1.45 -1.19
N MET A 222 -2.21 -1.61 -0.92
CA MET A 222 -2.78 -1.69 0.44
C MET A 222 -3.18 -3.11 0.87
N ALA A 223 -2.83 -4.14 0.09
CA ALA A 223 -3.21 -5.53 0.35
C ALA A 223 -2.33 -6.19 1.43
N LEU A 224 -2.50 -5.76 2.68
CA LEU A 224 -1.72 -6.27 3.82
C LEU A 224 -2.01 -7.77 4.06
N PRO A 225 -1.04 -8.70 3.96
CA PRO A 225 -1.25 -10.15 3.95
C PRO A 225 -1.99 -10.74 5.14
N THR A 226 -1.99 -10.06 6.29
CA THR A 226 -2.71 -10.50 7.50
C THR A 226 -4.19 -10.12 7.50
N VAL A 227 -4.59 -9.20 6.62
CA VAL A 227 -5.96 -8.65 6.57
C VAL A 227 -6.60 -8.98 5.22
N TYR A 228 -5.90 -8.68 4.14
CA TYR A 228 -6.38 -8.77 2.79
C TYR A 228 -5.73 -9.90 2.01
N ALA A 229 -6.47 -10.46 1.06
CA ALA A 229 -5.93 -11.35 0.05
C ALA A 229 -5.04 -10.59 -0.94
N PRO A 230 -4.00 -11.23 -1.51
CA PRO A 230 -3.22 -10.66 -2.60
C PRO A 230 -4.11 -10.25 -3.76
N VAL A 231 -3.76 -9.15 -4.42
CA VAL A 231 -4.48 -8.63 -5.58
C VAL A 231 -3.92 -9.25 -6.85
N GLU A 232 -4.80 -9.85 -7.65
CA GLU A 232 -4.45 -10.42 -8.94
C GLU A 232 -4.40 -9.32 -10.00
N ILE A 233 -3.23 -9.15 -10.64
CA ILE A 233 -3.03 -8.28 -11.79
C ILE A 233 -2.58 -9.16 -12.96
N GLU A 234 -3.30 -9.07 -14.07
CA GLU A 234 -2.98 -9.78 -15.30
C GLU A 234 -2.15 -8.84 -16.19
N LYS A 235 -0.95 -9.28 -16.56
CA LYS A 235 -0.05 -8.56 -17.48
C LYS A 235 0.69 -9.59 -18.33
N ASP A 236 0.77 -9.35 -19.62
CA ASP A 236 1.45 -10.22 -20.60
C ASP A 236 0.96 -11.69 -20.54
N ASP A 237 -0.36 -11.88 -20.48
CA ASP A 237 -1.04 -13.17 -20.32
C ASP A 237 -0.62 -13.97 -19.07
N ARG A 238 -0.05 -13.29 -18.06
CA ARG A 238 0.37 -13.87 -16.79
C ARG A 238 -0.36 -13.22 -15.64
N LYS A 239 -0.88 -14.06 -14.74
CA LYS A 239 -1.43 -13.64 -13.46
C LYS A 239 -0.30 -13.44 -12.48
N GLN A 240 -0.23 -12.24 -11.92
CA GLN A 240 0.73 -11.85 -10.90
C GLN A 240 -0.03 -11.44 -9.64
N TYR A 241 0.44 -11.85 -8.48
CA TYR A 241 -0.19 -11.56 -7.20
C TYR A 241 0.60 -10.49 -6.45
N PHE A 242 -0.09 -9.45 -6.02
CA PHE A 242 0.51 -8.30 -5.34
C PHE A 242 0.01 -8.17 -3.91
N ILE A 243 0.92 -7.80 -3.02
CA ILE A 243 0.64 -7.47 -1.62
C ILE A 243 1.09 -6.05 -1.32
N ASP A 244 0.78 -5.62 -0.10
CA ASP A 244 1.13 -4.29 0.41
C ASP A 244 2.59 -3.92 0.13
N GLY A 245 2.78 -2.75 -0.45
CA GLY A 245 4.09 -2.22 -0.80
C GLY A 245 5.02 -2.02 0.40
N ASP A 246 4.47 -1.80 1.60
CA ASP A 246 5.26 -1.49 2.81
C ASP A 246 6.09 -2.68 3.32
N ILE A 247 5.88 -3.88 2.79
CA ILE A 247 6.51 -5.12 3.25
C ILE A 247 8.00 -5.21 2.87
N SER A 248 8.40 -4.50 1.82
CA SER A 248 9.81 -4.35 1.42
C SER A 248 10.32 -2.93 1.69
N ASN A 249 11.59 -2.63 1.39
CA ASN A 249 12.23 -1.33 1.65
C ASN A 249 11.40 -0.15 1.08
N SER A 250 10.61 0.52 1.92
CA SER A 250 9.65 1.54 1.50
C SER A 250 10.28 2.92 1.30
N PHE A 251 11.52 3.07 1.76
CA PHE A 251 12.35 4.26 1.62
C PHE A 251 13.18 4.25 0.33
N SER A 252 13.08 3.24 -0.53
CA SER A 252 13.86 3.19 -1.77
C SER A 252 13.50 4.36 -2.69
N LEU A 253 14.50 5.16 -3.10
CA LEU A 253 14.31 6.36 -3.93
C LEU A 253 14.38 6.05 -5.43
N ASP A 254 13.96 4.84 -5.81
CA ASP A 254 14.18 4.29 -7.16
C ASP A 254 13.47 5.14 -8.24
N VAL A 255 12.24 5.60 -7.96
CA VAL A 255 11.46 6.45 -8.86
C VAL A 255 12.12 7.81 -9.03
N GLU A 256 12.54 8.43 -7.94
CA GLU A 256 13.15 9.75 -7.93
C GLU A 256 14.48 9.73 -8.68
N MET A 257 15.28 8.68 -8.49
CA MET A 257 16.53 8.46 -9.23
C MET A 257 16.25 8.21 -10.72
N ALA A 258 15.37 7.28 -11.05
CA ALA A 258 15.05 6.91 -12.43
C ALA A 258 14.45 8.08 -13.23
N THR A 259 13.76 9.00 -12.55
CA THR A 259 13.15 10.16 -13.19
C THR A 259 13.98 11.43 -13.10
N ASN A 260 15.20 11.40 -12.54
CA ASN A 260 16.07 12.57 -12.34
C ASN A 260 15.38 13.68 -11.53
N CYS A 261 14.79 13.32 -10.39
CA CYS A 261 14.15 14.27 -9.48
C CYS A 261 15.20 15.21 -8.83
N ASP A 262 14.89 16.50 -8.79
CA ASP A 262 15.77 17.53 -8.22
C ASP A 262 15.64 17.64 -6.69
N LEU A 263 14.45 17.33 -6.16
CA LEU A 263 14.08 17.45 -4.75
C LEU A 263 12.95 16.48 -4.42
N CYS A 264 13.20 15.60 -3.45
CA CYS A 264 12.20 14.69 -2.92
C CYS A 264 11.86 15.05 -1.47
N PHE A 265 10.57 15.26 -1.20
CA PHE A 265 10.05 15.26 0.16
C PHE A 265 9.65 13.84 0.56
N VAL A 266 10.36 13.26 1.51
CA VAL A 266 10.01 11.95 2.07
C VAL A 266 9.21 12.15 3.36
N SER A 267 7.95 11.72 3.35
CA SER A 267 7.08 11.75 4.51
C SER A 267 6.91 10.35 5.07
N SER A 268 7.32 10.14 6.32
CA SER A 268 7.13 8.88 7.05
C SER A 268 6.72 9.13 8.49
N ILE A 269 5.97 8.18 9.05
CA ILE A 269 5.68 8.08 10.49
C ILE A 269 6.49 6.97 11.17
N GLN A 270 7.27 6.20 10.41
CA GLN A 270 8.18 5.22 10.94
C GLN A 270 9.37 5.98 11.51
N LEU A 271 9.29 6.23 12.81
CA LEU A 271 10.45 6.67 13.59
C LEU A 271 11.01 5.41 14.26
N PRO A 272 12.32 5.14 14.15
CA PRO A 272 12.93 4.13 15.01
C PRO A 272 12.60 4.49 16.46
N TYR A 273 12.18 3.48 17.24
CA TYR A 273 11.90 3.69 18.64
C TYR A 273 13.14 4.25 19.31
N ARG A 274 12.93 5.21 20.20
CA ARG A 274 13.94 5.71 21.11
C ARG A 274 13.64 5.14 22.49
N THR A 275 14.64 4.54 23.11
CA THR A 275 14.53 4.11 24.51
C THR A 275 14.32 5.36 25.36
N ASN A 276 13.31 5.35 26.23
CA ASN A 276 13.06 6.42 27.21
C ASN A 276 13.95 6.31 28.47
N GLY A 277 14.92 5.38 28.47
CA GLY A 277 15.81 5.11 29.60
C GLY A 277 15.24 4.13 30.62
N GLU A 278 13.96 3.74 30.55
CA GLU A 278 13.38 2.69 31.42
C GLU A 278 13.86 1.29 31.02
N PHE A 279 14.20 1.12 29.73
CA PHE A 279 14.79 -0.09 29.18
C PHE A 279 16.15 0.26 28.58
N ASN A 280 17.17 -0.54 28.91
CA ASN A 280 18.53 -0.32 28.41
C ASN A 280 18.66 -0.68 26.93
N THR A 281 17.89 -1.66 26.44
CA THR A 281 17.92 -2.09 25.04
C THR A 281 16.57 -2.65 24.57
N PHE A 282 16.31 -2.55 23.26
CA PHE A 282 15.16 -3.22 22.62
C PHE A 282 15.23 -4.74 22.72
N VAL A 283 16.41 -5.30 23.05
CA VAL A 283 16.55 -6.73 23.34
C VAL A 283 15.65 -7.12 24.52
N ASP A 284 15.59 -6.28 25.56
CA ASP A 284 14.84 -6.54 26.80
C ASP A 284 13.32 -6.54 26.58
N LEU A 285 12.86 -5.87 25.52
CA LEU A 285 11.45 -5.79 25.14
C LEU A 285 10.98 -7.00 24.31
N GLY A 286 11.90 -7.88 23.92
CA GLY A 286 11.61 -9.12 23.20
C GLY A 286 11.29 -8.93 21.71
N MET A 287 11.04 -10.06 21.05
CA MET A 287 10.94 -10.18 19.60
C MET A 287 9.94 -9.21 18.93
N PRO A 288 8.73 -8.93 19.46
CA PRO A 288 7.80 -8.01 18.80
C PRO A 288 8.35 -6.60 18.63
N TYR A 289 9.05 -6.07 19.64
CA TYR A 289 9.66 -4.75 19.59
C TYR A 289 10.91 -4.73 18.71
N GLN A 290 11.71 -5.80 18.74
CA GLN A 290 12.87 -5.95 17.87
C GLN A 290 12.47 -6.00 16.39
N ILE A 291 11.44 -6.77 16.03
CA ILE A 291 10.90 -6.82 14.66
C ILE A 291 10.38 -5.45 14.26
N SER A 292 9.60 -4.78 15.12
CA SER A 292 9.10 -3.45 14.83
C SER A 292 10.21 -2.40 14.67
N GLN A 293 11.30 -2.52 15.44
CA GLN A 293 12.48 -1.67 15.34
C GLN A 293 13.25 -1.92 14.04
N ALA A 294 13.47 -3.19 13.68
CA ALA A 294 14.17 -3.59 12.46
C ALA A 294 13.41 -3.18 11.19
N MET A 295 12.07 -3.16 11.23
CA MET A 295 11.25 -2.67 10.13
C MET A 295 11.23 -1.13 10.00
N ALA A 296 11.67 -0.40 11.02
CA ALA A 296 11.67 1.06 11.06
C ALA A 296 13.04 1.69 10.77
N ILE A 297 14.08 0.88 10.60
CA ILE A 297 15.46 1.27 10.22
C ILE A 297 15.64 0.98 8.73
#